data_AF-A0A1T4XE07-F1
#
_entry.id   AF-A0A1T4XE07-F1
#
_cell.length_a   1.000
_cell.length_b   1.000
_cell.length_c   1.000
_cell.angle_alpha   90.00
_cell.angle_beta   90.00
_cell.angle_gamma   90.00
#
_symmetry.space_group_name_H-M   'P 1'
#
loop_
_entity.id
_entity.type
_entity.pdbx_description
1 polymer ?
#
loop_
_entity_poly.entity_id
_entity_poly.type
_entity_poly.pdbx_seq_one_letter_code
_entity_poly.pdbx_strand_id
1 'polypeptide(L)'
;MNHEELKESVRQTLELWSEQKPNLEKAYAVRDESRMLLVQPAIEQLERLIEQSGTEEHPHTNRIQYVLEPNNYTERIEFIKLQNTSHYALVQLNMLYDEVKKKAARLRVQR
;
A
#
# COMPACT_ATOMS: atom_id res chain seq x y z
N MET A 1 6.27 14.74 -9.76
CA MET A 1 7.01 14.65 -8.49
C MET A 1 8.46 14.29 -8.81
N ASN A 2 9.44 14.96 -8.21
CA ASN A 2 10.85 14.60 -8.36
C ASN A 2 11.24 13.44 -7.43
N HIS A 3 12.46 12.95 -7.55
CA HIS A 3 12.93 11.78 -6.78
C HIS A 3 12.93 12.00 -5.26
N GLU A 4 13.34 13.18 -4.78
CA GLU A 4 13.39 13.45 -3.35
C GLU A 4 11.98 13.60 -2.75
N GLU A 5 11.05 14.22 -3.49
CA GLU A 5 9.64 14.28 -3.10
C GLU A 5 9.02 12.87 -3.02
N LEU A 6 9.35 11.96 -3.96
CA LEU A 6 8.88 10.56 -3.91
C LEU A 6 9.42 9.83 -2.69
N LYS A 7 10.71 9.96 -2.43
CA LYS A 7 11.37 9.33 -1.29
C LYS A 7 10.77 9.80 0.04
N GLU A 8 10.45 11.08 0.15
CA GLU A 8 9.78 11.64 1.30
C GLU A 8 8.33 11.14 1.43
N SER A 9 7.57 11.09 0.34
CA SER A 9 6.21 10.53 0.33
C SER A 9 6.19 9.05 0.75
N VAL A 10 7.13 8.24 0.27
CA VAL A 10 7.31 6.85 0.72
C VAL A 10 7.61 6.79 2.21
N ARG A 11 8.54 7.61 2.70
CA ARG A 11 8.93 7.63 4.12
C ARG A 11 7.74 7.96 5.01
N GLN A 12 7.04 9.06 4.74
CA GLN A 12 5.86 9.49 5.50
C GLN A 12 4.76 8.42 5.46
N THR A 13 4.51 7.83 4.29
CA THR A 13 3.51 6.76 4.15
C THR A 13 3.85 5.52 4.97
N LEU A 14 5.11 5.10 5.00
CA LEU A 14 5.54 3.93 5.77
C LEU A 14 5.59 4.20 7.28
N GLU A 15 5.95 5.42 7.68
CA GLU A 15 5.90 5.87 9.09
C GLU A 15 4.45 5.85 9.59
N LEU A 16 3.53 6.52 8.88
CA LEU A 16 2.10 6.53 9.21
C LEU A 16 1.50 5.13 9.26
N TRP A 17 1.86 4.27 8.31
CA TRP A 17 1.41 2.88 8.31
C TRP A 17 1.90 2.12 9.55
N SER A 18 3.16 2.31 9.94
CA SER A 18 3.72 1.66 11.13
C SER A 18 3.00 2.07 12.42
N GLU A 19 2.49 3.30 12.48
CA GLU A 19 1.72 3.82 13.61
C GLU A 19 0.26 3.32 13.61
N GLN A 20 -0.36 3.25 12.43
CA GLN A 20 -1.77 2.84 12.28
C GLN A 20 -1.95 1.32 12.41
N LYS A 21 -1.00 0.54 11.89
CA LYS A 21 -1.08 -0.92 11.78
C LYS A 21 -1.44 -1.63 13.09
N PRO A 22 -0.83 -1.33 14.25
CA PRO A 22 -1.18 -2.02 15.51
C PRO A 22 -2.64 -1.81 15.94
N ASN A 23 -3.18 -0.61 15.72
CA ASN A 23 -4.56 -0.30 16.05
C ASN A 23 -5.52 -1.05 15.12
N LEU A 24 -5.18 -1.11 13.83
CA LEU A 24 -5.94 -1.89 12.85
C LEU A 24 -5.92 -3.39 13.18
N GLU A 25 -4.74 -3.95 13.47
CA GLU A 25 -4.57 -5.35 13.87
C GLU A 25 -5.42 -5.70 15.08
N LYS A 26 -5.42 -4.84 16.10
CA LYS A 26 -6.26 -4.99 17.29
C LYS A 26 -7.74 -4.97 16.95
N ALA A 27 -8.19 -4.03 16.12
CA ALA A 27 -9.59 -3.91 15.71
C ALA A 27 -10.07 -5.16 14.95
N TYR A 28 -9.26 -5.72 14.04
CA TYR A 28 -9.59 -6.98 13.36
C TYR A 28 -9.57 -8.18 14.30
N ALA A 29 -8.65 -8.24 15.26
CA ALA A 29 -8.54 -9.36 16.20
C ALA A 29 -9.79 -9.52 17.07
N VAL A 30 -10.36 -8.41 17.55
CA VAL A 30 -11.57 -8.41 18.40
C VAL A 30 -12.87 -8.21 17.61
N ARG A 31 -12.78 -8.14 16.27
CA ARG A 31 -13.92 -7.82 15.38
C ARG A 31 -14.64 -6.53 15.80
N ASP A 32 -13.87 -5.51 16.15
CA ASP A 32 -14.35 -4.16 16.43
C ASP A 32 -14.89 -3.51 15.15
N GLU A 33 -16.04 -2.83 15.21
CA GLU A 33 -16.64 -2.16 14.04
C GLU A 33 -15.76 -1.01 13.50
N SER A 34 -14.93 -0.41 14.36
CA SER A 34 -13.94 0.61 13.97
C SER A 34 -12.94 0.11 12.93
N ARG A 35 -12.77 -1.21 12.75
CA ARG A 35 -11.91 -1.76 11.68
C ARG A 35 -12.24 -1.19 10.30
N MET A 36 -13.53 -0.95 10.01
CA MET A 36 -13.96 -0.39 8.74
C MET A 36 -13.57 1.09 8.60
N LEU A 37 -13.59 1.82 9.72
CA LEU A 37 -13.17 3.23 9.78
C LEU A 37 -11.64 3.38 9.70
N LEU A 38 -10.89 2.37 10.16
CA LEU A 38 -9.43 2.38 10.18
C LEU A 38 -8.82 1.84 8.88
N VAL A 39 -9.46 0.88 8.21
CA VAL A 39 -8.91 0.27 6.98
C VAL A 39 -8.98 1.22 5.79
N GLN A 40 -10.05 2.02 5.67
CA GLN A 40 -10.27 2.90 4.53
C GLN A 40 -9.18 3.99 4.41
N PRO A 41 -8.81 4.72 5.48
CA PRO A 41 -7.70 5.68 5.42
C PRO A 41 -6.37 5.04 5.02
N ALA A 42 -6.10 3.81 5.47
CA ALA A 42 -4.88 3.08 5.09
C ALA A 42 -4.87 2.71 3.60
N ILE A 43 -6.02 2.27 3.05
CA ILE A 43 -6.17 2.03 1.61
C ILE A 43 -5.91 3.31 0.81
N GLU A 44 -6.55 4.41 1.18
CA GLU A 44 -6.42 5.69 0.47
C GLU A 44 -5.00 6.25 0.54
N GLN A 45 -4.33 6.09 1.69
CA GLN A 45 -2.93 6.48 1.85
C GLN A 45 -2.03 5.69 0.89
N LEU A 46 -2.24 4.38 0.78
CA LEU A 46 -1.52 3.54 -0.16
C LEU A 46 -1.82 3.95 -1.62
N GLU A 47 -3.09 4.13 -1.98
CA GLU A 47 -3.52 4.56 -3.32
C GLU A 47 -2.84 5.87 -3.74
N ARG A 48 -2.86 6.88 -2.86
CA ARG A 48 -2.17 8.15 -3.10
C ARG A 48 -0.68 7.97 -3.35
N LEU A 49 0.02 7.15 -2.56
CA LEU A 49 1.44 6.88 -2.76
C LEU A 49 1.71 6.22 -4.12
N ILE A 50 0.89 5.23 -4.49
CA ILE A 50 1.03 4.51 -5.77
C ILE A 50 0.85 5.47 -6.94
N GLU A 51 -0.22 6.28 -6.95
CA GLU A 51 -0.47 7.28 -7.99
C GLU A 51 0.65 8.30 -8.10
N GLN A 52 1.13 8.79 -6.95
CA GLN A 52 2.24 9.77 -6.90
C GLN A 52 3.56 9.19 -7.41
N SER A 53 3.75 7.87 -7.35
CA SER A 53 5.00 7.23 -7.79
C SER A 53 5.31 7.39 -9.27
N GLY A 54 4.33 7.86 -10.06
CA GLY A 54 4.45 7.97 -11.51
C GLY A 54 4.38 6.60 -12.17
N THR A 55 4.48 6.59 -13.50
CA THR A 55 4.34 5.36 -14.29
C THR A 55 5.61 5.01 -15.05
N GLU A 56 5.77 3.72 -15.31
CA GLU A 56 6.84 3.12 -16.11
C GLU A 56 6.26 2.04 -17.02
N GLU A 57 6.99 1.70 -18.08
CA GLU A 57 6.65 0.57 -18.93
C GLU A 57 7.18 -0.73 -18.32
N HIS A 58 6.30 -1.71 -18.12
CA HIS A 58 6.66 -2.98 -17.51
C HIS A 58 7.59 -3.79 -18.45
N PRO A 59 8.77 -4.25 -17.98
CA PRO A 59 9.83 -4.80 -18.84
C PRO A 59 9.44 -6.02 -19.69
N HIS A 60 8.38 -6.74 -19.33
CA HIS A 60 8.00 -8.02 -19.95
C HIS A 60 6.60 -8.02 -20.57
N THR A 61 5.80 -6.98 -20.35
CA THR A 61 4.40 -6.96 -20.79
C THR A 61 4.06 -5.74 -21.64
N ASN A 62 4.98 -4.79 -21.78
CA ASN A 62 4.78 -3.50 -22.47
C ASN A 62 3.52 -2.74 -21.97
N ARG A 63 3.13 -3.00 -20.71
CA ARG A 63 2.01 -2.31 -20.07
C ARG A 63 2.57 -1.15 -19.25
N ILE A 64 1.86 -0.03 -19.26
CA ILE A 64 2.13 1.08 -18.35
C ILE A 64 1.62 0.68 -16.97
N GLN A 65 2.48 0.78 -15.96
CA GLN A 65 2.17 0.50 -14.55
C GLN A 65 2.74 1.59 -13.65
N TYR A 66 2.28 1.69 -12.40
CA TYR A 66 2.92 2.58 -11.44
C TYR A 66 4.27 2.03 -10.97
N VAL A 67 5.25 2.92 -10.75
CA VAL A 67 6.61 2.55 -10.35
C VAL A 67 6.63 1.75 -9.05
N LEU A 68 5.77 2.12 -8.09
CA LEU A 68 5.65 1.42 -6.81
C LEU A 68 4.53 0.38 -6.75
N GLU A 69 3.84 0.10 -7.87
CA GLU A 69 2.68 -0.79 -7.90
C GLU A 69 3.02 -2.20 -7.37
N PRO A 70 2.36 -2.70 -6.31
CA PRO A 70 2.48 -4.09 -5.86
C PRO A 70 1.97 -5.11 -6.88
N ASN A 71 2.27 -6.39 -6.68
CA ASN A 71 1.74 -7.42 -7.57
C ASN A 71 0.22 -7.58 -7.38
N ASN A 72 -0.51 -7.64 -8.49
CA ASN A 72 -1.98 -7.74 -8.55
C ASN A 72 -2.65 -6.65 -7.72
N TYR A 73 -2.11 -5.42 -7.80
CA TYR A 73 -2.49 -4.32 -6.93
C TYR A 73 -3.99 -4.03 -7.00
N THR A 74 -4.52 -3.82 -8.20
CA THR A 74 -5.92 -3.49 -8.43
C THR A 74 -6.86 -4.55 -7.85
N GLU A 75 -6.64 -5.83 -8.18
CA GLU A 75 -7.48 -6.93 -7.72
C GLU A 75 -7.45 -7.08 -6.19
N ARG A 76 -6.28 -6.82 -5.58
CA ARG A 76 -6.12 -6.91 -4.12
C ARG A 76 -6.77 -5.73 -3.41
N ILE A 77 -6.69 -4.52 -3.95
CA ILE A 77 -7.41 -3.36 -3.41
C ILE A 77 -8.92 -3.58 -3.50
N GLU A 78 -9.42 -4.04 -4.65
CA GLU A 78 -10.83 -4.39 -4.82
C GLU A 78 -11.28 -5.47 -3.83
N PHE A 79 -10.47 -6.51 -3.63
CA PHE A 79 -10.73 -7.53 -2.63
C PHE A 79 -10.80 -6.95 -1.21
N ILE A 80 -9.85 -6.10 -0.82
CA ILE A 80 -9.83 -5.47 0.51
C ILE A 80 -11.06 -4.60 0.71
N LYS A 81 -11.45 -3.80 -0.29
CA LYS A 81 -12.64 -2.94 -0.25
C LYS A 81 -13.93 -3.77 -0.11
N LEU A 82 -14.03 -4.88 -0.85
CA LEU A 82 -15.19 -5.78 -0.82
C LEU A 82 -15.27 -6.61 0.46
N GLN A 83 -14.13 -7.09 0.96
CA GLN A 83 -14.02 -8.01 2.10
C GLN A 83 -13.48 -7.31 3.34
N ASN A 84 -13.76 -6.02 3.50
CA ASN A 84 -13.16 -5.15 4.51
C ASN A 84 -13.36 -5.60 5.97
N THR A 85 -14.31 -6.49 6.26
CA THR A 85 -14.51 -7.06 7.60
C THR A 85 -13.70 -8.34 7.85
N SER A 86 -13.17 -8.96 6.81
CA SER A 86 -12.41 -10.21 6.86
C SER A 86 -10.98 -9.97 7.34
N HIS A 87 -10.46 -10.87 8.18
CA HIS A 87 -9.04 -10.83 8.56
C HIS A 87 -8.11 -10.93 7.34
N TYR A 88 -8.55 -11.56 6.25
CA TYR A 88 -7.80 -11.61 5.00
C TYR A 88 -7.60 -10.23 4.37
N ALA A 89 -8.51 -9.27 4.55
CA ALA A 89 -8.32 -7.91 4.06
C ALA A 89 -7.13 -7.23 4.74
N LEU A 90 -6.99 -7.39 6.06
CA LEU A 90 -5.83 -6.92 6.82
C LEU A 90 -4.53 -7.59 6.35
N VAL A 91 -4.54 -8.90 6.14
CA VAL A 91 -3.36 -9.64 5.64
C VAL A 91 -2.95 -9.13 4.26
N GLN A 92 -3.90 -8.97 3.35
CA GLN A 92 -3.65 -8.46 2.00
C GLN A 92 -3.08 -7.03 2.05
N LEU A 93 -3.64 -6.15 2.88
CA LEU A 93 -3.16 -4.78 3.04
C LEU A 93 -1.74 -4.74 3.60
N ASN A 94 -1.45 -5.53 4.64
CA ASN A 94 -0.10 -5.71 5.19
C ASN A 94 0.91 -6.09 4.10
N MET A 95 0.57 -7.10 3.30
CA MET A 95 1.43 -7.57 2.22
C MET A 95 1.66 -6.50 1.14
N LEU A 96 0.64 -5.69 0.82
CA LEU A 96 0.80 -4.58 -0.14
C LEU A 96 1.81 -3.55 0.36
N TYR A 97 1.73 -3.12 1.62
CA TYR A 97 2.71 -2.21 2.21
C TYR A 97 4.12 -2.80 2.25
N ASP A 98 4.26 -4.08 2.56
CA ASP A 98 5.56 -4.77 2.55
C ASP A 98 6.16 -4.84 1.13
N GLU A 99 5.33 -5.06 0.12
CA GLU A 99 5.75 -5.06 -1.29
C GLU A 99 6.19 -3.66 -1.73
N VAL A 100 5.43 -2.61 -1.38
CA VAL A 100 5.83 -1.21 -1.64
C VAL A 100 7.17 -0.91 -0.98
N LYS A 101 7.34 -1.26 0.30
CA LYS A 101 8.62 -1.07 1.02
C LYS A 101 9.78 -1.75 0.30
N LYS A 102 9.58 -2.99 -0.16
CA LYS A 102 10.60 -3.74 -0.93
C LYS A 102 10.88 -3.11 -2.30
N LYS A 103 9.86 -2.58 -3.00
CA LYS A 103 10.03 -1.89 -4.28
C LYS A 103 10.77 -0.57 -4.10
N ALA A 104 10.35 0.25 -3.13
CA ALA A 104 11.02 1.50 -2.81
C ALA A 104 12.48 1.30 -2.38
N ALA A 105 12.77 0.26 -1.59
CA ALA A 105 14.16 -0.10 -1.25
C ALA A 105 14.97 -0.47 -2.50
N ARG A 106 14.39 -1.22 -3.46
CA ARG A 106 15.06 -1.57 -4.71
C ARG A 106 15.33 -0.35 -5.59
N LEU A 107 14.42 0.60 -5.69
CA LEU A 107 14.65 1.87 -6.40
C LEU A 107 15.82 2.66 -5.80
N ARG A 108 16.02 2.56 -4.48
CA ARG A 108 17.17 3.17 -3.76
C ARG A 108 18.48 2.37 -3.88
N VAL A 109 18.44 1.13 -4.38
CA VAL A 109 19.63 0.27 -4.61
C VAL A 109 20.02 0.26 -6.10
N GLN A 110 19.07 0.53 -7.00
CA GLN A 110 19.30 0.61 -8.45
C GLN A 110 19.71 2.02 -8.92
N ARG A 111 20.00 2.93 -8.00
CA ARG A 111 20.50 4.29 -8.23
C ARG A 111 21.51 4.64 -7.15
#